data_AF-A0A0M4QDS6-F1
#
_entry.id   AF-A0A0M4QDS6-F1
#
_cell.length_a   1.000
_cell.length_b   1.000
_cell.length_c   1.000
_cell.angle_alpha   90.00
_cell.angle_beta   90.00
_cell.angle_gamma   90.00
#
_symmetry.space_group_name_H-M   'P 1'
#
loop_
_entity.id
_entity.type
_entity.pdbx_description
1 polymer ?
#
loop_
_entity_poly.entity_id
_entity_poly.type
_entity_poly.pdbx_seq_one_letter_code
_entity_poly.pdbx_strand_id
1 'polypeptide(L)'
;MTCWRPLAEHAVRTFEKGHRVIVIGRMYVEEWTGREGDVRQSIRIEPSSVGLDIRFSPAAVAPRPSVQAGPSVPSVRDTDDAVSRWGVPPTEASDRDGYDDEPDEAESAEVDELARLTTAPASSG
;
A
#
# COMPACT_ATOMS: atom_id res chain seq x y z
N MET A 1 3.19 20.80 14.04
CA MET A 1 3.99 21.00 12.81
C MET A 1 3.35 22.08 11.98
N THR A 2 4.12 22.76 11.13
CA THR A 2 3.58 23.81 10.25
C THR A 2 4.10 23.59 8.84
N CYS A 3 3.19 23.50 7.85
CA CYS A 3 3.51 23.32 6.44
C CYS A 3 2.92 24.45 5.61
N TRP A 4 3.40 24.61 4.38
CA TRP A 4 3.13 25.82 3.58
C TRP A 4 2.90 25.49 2.11
N ARG A 5 2.38 26.47 1.36
CA ARG A 5 2.20 26.41 -0.11
C ARG A 5 1.29 25.21 -0.51
N PRO A 6 1.42 24.57 -1.70
CA PRO A 6 0.57 23.41 -2.05
C PRO A 6 0.57 22.27 -1.03
N LEU A 7 1.65 22.09 -0.27
CA LEU A 7 1.69 21.06 0.78
C LEU A 7 0.62 21.29 1.84
N ALA A 8 0.40 22.54 2.24
CA ALA A 8 -0.66 22.90 3.20
C ALA A 8 -2.05 22.67 2.61
N GLU A 9 -2.26 23.07 1.36
CA GLU A 9 -3.55 22.91 0.67
C GLU A 9 -3.93 21.43 0.49
N HIS A 10 -2.96 20.60 0.10
CA HIS A 10 -3.16 19.16 -0.02
C HIS A 10 -3.35 18.52 1.35
N ALA A 11 -2.60 18.95 2.37
CA ALA A 11 -2.72 18.39 3.70
C ALA A 11 -4.12 18.61 4.30
N VAL A 12 -4.68 19.81 4.16
CA VAL A 12 -6.03 20.13 4.64
C VAL A 12 -7.11 19.29 3.93
N ARG A 13 -6.90 18.93 2.65
CA ARG A 13 -7.86 18.12 1.87
C ARG A 13 -7.75 16.62 2.12
N THR A 14 -6.60 16.14 2.59
CA THR A 14 -6.30 14.70 2.70
C THR A 14 -6.30 14.19 4.14
N PHE A 15 -5.88 15.01 5.11
CA PHE A 15 -5.72 14.55 6.49
C PHE A 15 -6.83 15.06 7.40
N GLU A 16 -7.32 14.14 8.23
CA GLU A 16 -8.23 14.44 9.33
C GLU A 16 -7.61 14.04 10.66
N LYS A 17 -8.22 14.48 11.76
CA LYS A 17 -7.78 14.09 13.10
C LYS A 17 -7.91 12.57 13.25
N GLY A 18 -6.82 11.94 13.71
CA GLY A 18 -6.76 10.49 13.93
C GLY A 18 -6.05 9.72 12.81
N HIS A 19 -5.82 10.34 11.65
CA HIS A 19 -4.99 9.73 10.62
C HIS A 19 -3.56 9.54 11.13
N ARG A 20 -3.03 8.33 10.88
CA ARG A 20 -1.63 8.04 11.08
C ARG A 20 -0.85 8.62 9.92
N VAL A 21 0.23 9.32 10.23
CA VAL A 21 1.02 10.03 9.22
C VAL A 21 2.50 9.77 9.40
N ILE A 22 3.22 9.79 8.28
CA ILE A 22 4.67 9.82 8.22
C ILE A 22 5.05 11.20 7.72
N VAL A 23 5.98 11.86 8.43
CA VAL A 23 6.44 13.21 8.13
C VAL A 23 7.93 13.17 7.86
N ILE A 24 8.35 13.78 6.76
CA ILE A 24 9.76 13.96 6.40
C ILE A 24 10.03 15.45 6.30
N GLY A 25 11.08 15.94 6.97
CA GLY A 25 11.41 17.35 6.97
C GLY A 25 12.56 17.72 7.89
N ARG A 26 12.70 19.02 8.13
CA ARG A 26 13.72 19.58 9.01
C ARG A 26 13.15 19.71 10.41
N MET A 27 13.91 19.30 11.41
CA MET A 27 13.57 19.42 12.82
C MET A 27 14.38 20.55 13.44
N TYR A 28 13.69 21.38 14.22
CA TYR A 28 14.25 22.48 14.99
C TYR A 28 13.91 22.25 16.46
N VAL A 29 14.87 22.55 17.33
CA VAL A 29 14.65 22.63 18.77
C VAL A 29 14.70 24.11 19.12
N GLU A 30 13.59 24.64 19.61
CA GLU A 30 13.50 26.04 20.04
C GLU A 30 13.42 26.10 21.55
N GLU A 31 14.28 26.93 22.13
CA GLU A 31 14.24 27.23 23.55
C GLU A 31 13.38 28.45 23.79
N TRP A 32 12.52 28.40 24.80
CA TRP A 32 11.72 29.53 25.22
C TRP A 32 11.68 29.59 26.74
N THR A 33 11.67 30.81 27.28
CA THR A 33 11.58 31.04 28.72
C THR A 33 10.12 31.15 29.12
N GLY A 34 9.70 30.29 30.04
CA GLY A 34 8.36 30.35 30.65
C GLY A 34 8.18 31.60 31.50
N ARG A 35 6.93 31.93 31.81
CA ARG A 35 6.61 33.07 32.70
C ARG A 35 7.26 32.96 34.09
N GLU A 36 7.60 31.75 34.51
CA GLU A 36 8.28 31.43 35.78
C GLU A 36 9.81 31.45 35.71
N GLY A 37 10.40 31.76 34.53
CA GLY A 37 11.85 31.78 34.34
C GLY A 37 12.47 30.43 33.93
N ASP A 38 11.69 29.35 33.91
CA ASP A 38 12.15 28.04 33.43
C ASP A 38 12.42 28.06 31.92
N VAL A 39 13.60 27.59 31.51
CA VAL A 39 13.92 27.34 30.10
C VAL A 39 13.27 26.03 29.69
N ARG A 40 12.44 26.08 28.66
CA ARG A 40 11.78 24.91 28.08
C ARG A 40 12.17 24.77 26.62
N GLN A 41 12.27 23.52 26.18
CA GLN A 41 12.54 23.19 24.79
C GLN A 41 11.26 22.75 24.10
N SER A 42 11.05 23.23 22.88
CA SER A 42 9.94 22.85 22.00
C SER A 42 10.50 22.33 20.70
N ILE A 43 9.97 21.19 20.24
CA ILE A 43 10.35 20.61 18.96
C ILE A 43 9.40 21.12 17.89
N ARG A 44 9.95 21.74 16.85
CA ARG A 44 9.22 22.12 15.65
C ARG A 44 9.72 21.32 14.46
N ILE A 45 8.80 20.90 13.60
CA ILE A 45 9.13 20.24 12.33
C ILE A 45 8.59 21.10 11.20
N GLU A 46 9.46 21.40 10.24
CA GLU A 46 9.14 21.97 8.94
C GLU A 46 9.15 20.85 7.90
N PRO A 47 7.98 20.33 7.52
CA PRO A 47 7.88 19.17 6.64
C PRO A 47 8.18 19.57 5.19
N SER A 48 9.03 18.78 4.53
CA SER A 48 9.20 18.80 3.08
C SER A 48 8.22 17.84 2.39
N SER A 49 7.76 16.80 3.09
CA SER A 49 6.76 15.84 2.61
C SER A 49 5.96 15.27 3.78
N VAL A 50 4.68 14.97 3.54
CA VAL A 50 3.80 14.27 4.48
C VAL A 50 2.99 13.20 3.73
N GLY A 51 2.83 12.04 4.33
CA GLY A 51 2.05 10.93 3.77
C GLY A 51 1.22 10.21 4.83
N LEU A 52 0.20 9.48 4.40
CA LEU A 52 -0.57 8.57 5.25
C LEU A 52 0.25 7.32 5.55
N ASP A 53 0.19 6.83 6.78
CA ASP A 53 0.73 5.52 7.16
C ASP A 53 -0.29 4.43 6.81
N ILE A 54 -0.10 3.77 5.67
CA ILE A 54 -1.02 2.75 5.15
C ILE A 54 -0.86 1.37 5.77
N ARG A 55 0.02 1.21 6.79
CA ARG A 55 0.26 -0.09 7.43
C ARG A 55 -1.03 -0.72 7.98
N PHE A 56 -1.97 0.10 8.44
CA PHE A 56 -3.19 -0.35 9.11
C PHE A 56 -4.48 0.26 8.54
N SER A 57 -4.38 1.17 7.56
CA SER A 57 -5.54 1.82 6.95
C SER A 57 -5.28 2.06 5.46
N PRO A 58 -6.13 1.58 4.55
CA PRO A 58 -5.98 1.86 3.13
C PRO A 58 -6.18 3.36 2.85
N ALA A 59 -5.55 3.87 1.80
CA ALA A 59 -5.68 5.25 1.36
C ALA A 59 -6.06 5.30 -0.12
N ALA A 60 -7.07 6.11 -0.47
CA ALA A 60 -7.42 6.38 -1.86
C ALA A 60 -6.73 7.69 -2.31
N VAL A 61 -6.08 7.65 -3.47
CA VAL A 61 -5.45 8.83 -4.07
C VAL A 61 -6.20 9.19 -5.34
N ALA A 62 -6.61 10.45 -5.46
CA ALA A 62 -7.27 10.94 -6.66
C ALA A 62 -6.32 10.82 -7.88
N PRO A 63 -6.83 10.42 -9.06
CA PRO A 63 -6.03 10.42 -10.27
C PRO A 63 -5.44 11.81 -10.49
N ARG A 64 -4.14 11.87 -10.78
CA ARG A 64 -3.53 13.13 -11.18
C ARG A 64 -4.18 13.55 -12.50
N PRO A 65 -4.62 14.81 -12.66
CA PRO A 65 -5.08 15.28 -13.95
C PRO A 65 -3.98 15.00 -14.98
N SER A 66 -4.31 14.21 -16.01
CA SER A 66 -3.38 13.98 -17.10
C SER A 66 -3.15 15.32 -17.78
N VAL A 67 -1.88 15.73 -17.89
CA VAL A 67 -1.53 16.76 -18.85
C VAL A 67 -1.91 16.17 -20.19
N GLN A 68 -2.91 16.76 -20.83
CA GLN A 68 -3.38 16.33 -22.14
C GLN A 68 -2.16 16.41 -23.07
N ALA A 69 -1.57 15.24 -23.37
CA ALA A 69 -0.56 15.15 -24.41
C ALA A 69 -1.24 15.69 -25.68
N GLY A 70 -0.57 16.62 -26.36
CA GLY A 70 -1.02 17.10 -27.67
C GLY A 70 -1.35 15.93 -28.60
N PRO A 71 -2.15 16.17 -29.65
CA PRO A 71 -2.88 15.14 -30.39
C PRO A 71 -2.03 13.89 -30.61
N SER A 72 -2.32 12.83 -29.85
CA SER A 72 -1.69 11.54 -30.07
C SER A 72 -2.24 11.01 -31.38
N VAL A 73 -1.37 10.88 -32.39
CA VAL A 73 -1.65 10.02 -33.54
C VAL A 73 -2.15 8.67 -33.02
N PRO A 74 -3.29 8.16 -33.49
CA PRO A 74 -3.86 6.91 -32.98
C PRO A 74 -2.93 5.77 -33.39
N SER A 75 -2.10 5.28 -32.46
CA SER A 75 -1.60 3.92 -32.57
C SER A 75 -2.77 3.00 -32.24
N VAL A 76 -3.19 2.19 -33.21
CA VAL A 76 -4.11 1.06 -32.99
C VAL A 76 -3.52 0.23 -31.86
N ARG A 77 -4.10 0.32 -30.66
CA ARG A 77 -3.78 -0.56 -29.54
C ARG A 77 -4.77 -1.71 -29.58
N ASP A 78 -4.24 -2.88 -29.88
CA ASP A 78 -4.89 -4.16 -29.70
C ASP A 78 -5.29 -4.34 -28.22
N THR A 79 -6.39 -5.02 -27.95
CA THR A 79 -7.07 -5.02 -26.63
C THR A 79 -6.40 -5.98 -25.62
N ASP A 80 -5.06 -6.02 -25.58
CA ASP A 80 -4.26 -6.97 -24.76
C ASP A 80 -3.28 -6.26 -23.78
N ASP A 81 -3.48 -4.97 -23.51
CA ASP A 81 -2.48 -4.13 -22.80
C ASP A 81 -2.58 -4.18 -21.26
N ALA A 82 -3.64 -4.78 -20.69
CA ALA A 82 -3.80 -4.85 -19.24
C ALA A 82 -2.90 -5.93 -18.59
N VAL A 83 -2.68 -7.05 -19.27
CA VAL A 83 -1.89 -8.19 -18.76
C VAL A 83 -0.39 -7.96 -18.94
N SER A 84 0.02 -7.22 -19.96
CA SER A 84 1.43 -6.92 -20.26
C SER A 84 2.06 -5.86 -19.35
N ARG A 85 1.26 -4.95 -18.76
CA ARG A 85 1.78 -3.84 -17.95
C ARG A 85 2.50 -4.26 -16.66
N TRP A 86 2.17 -5.44 -16.13
CA TRP A 86 2.81 -6.00 -14.93
C TRP A 86 3.52 -7.34 -15.20
N GLY A 87 3.74 -7.68 -16.48
CA GLY A 87 4.63 -8.75 -16.91
C GLY A 87 4.32 -10.13 -16.32
N VAL A 88 3.41 -10.86 -16.95
CA VAL A 88 3.49 -12.33 -16.90
C VAL A 88 4.64 -12.70 -17.86
N PRO A 89 5.76 -13.30 -17.39
CA PRO A 89 6.76 -13.78 -18.32
C PRO A 89 6.09 -14.78 -19.27
N PRO A 90 6.46 -14.82 -20.56
CA PRO A 90 5.96 -15.83 -21.46
C PRO A 90 6.23 -17.18 -20.81
N THR A 91 5.19 -17.96 -20.53
CA THR A 91 5.38 -19.40 -20.33
C THR A 91 5.79 -19.92 -21.69
N GLU A 92 7.09 -19.91 -21.95
CA GLU A 92 7.69 -20.80 -22.94
C GLU A 92 7.14 -22.18 -22.60
N ALA A 93 6.45 -22.79 -23.56
CA ALA A 93 6.05 -24.18 -23.46
C ALA A 93 7.34 -24.97 -23.20
N SER A 94 7.47 -25.48 -21.98
CA SER A 94 8.61 -26.28 -21.61
C SER A 94 8.49 -27.61 -22.33
N ASP A 95 9.17 -27.75 -23.47
CA ASP A 95 9.71 -29.04 -23.87
C ASP A 95 10.70 -29.45 -22.78
N ARG A 96 10.26 -30.31 -21.85
CA ARG A 96 11.10 -31.27 -21.10
C ARG A 96 10.29 -32.17 -20.18
N ASP A 97 10.36 -33.45 -20.55
CA ASP A 97 10.68 -34.61 -19.73
C ASP A 97 9.78 -34.92 -18.53
N GLY A 98 9.09 -36.06 -18.67
CA GLY A 98 8.19 -36.65 -17.68
C GLY A 98 8.83 -36.81 -16.31
N TYR A 99 8.25 -36.11 -15.34
CA TYR A 99 8.22 -36.55 -13.96
C TYR A 99 6.75 -36.63 -13.58
N ASP A 100 6.22 -37.86 -13.49
CA ASP A 100 4.91 -38.12 -12.91
C ASP A 100 4.98 -37.78 -11.42
N ASP A 101 4.40 -36.64 -11.05
CA ASP A 101 4.11 -36.30 -9.66
C ASP A 101 2.76 -36.93 -9.30
N GLU A 102 2.74 -38.25 -9.14
CA GLU A 102 1.64 -38.91 -8.42
C GLU A 102 1.83 -38.62 -6.92
N PRO A 103 0.84 -38.04 -6.24
CA PRO A 103 0.95 -37.77 -4.81
C PRO A 103 1.07 -39.08 -4.04
N ASP A 104 2.09 -39.18 -3.18
CA ASP A 104 2.31 -40.33 -2.31
C ASP A 104 1.05 -40.59 -1.46
N GLU A 105 0.64 -41.86 -1.33
CA GLU A 105 -0.64 -42.27 -0.73
C GLU A 105 -0.79 -41.77 0.73
N ALA A 106 0.31 -41.43 1.38
CA ALA A 106 0.33 -40.81 2.70
C ALA A 106 -0.26 -39.39 2.73
N GLU A 107 0.03 -38.54 1.74
CA GLU A 107 -0.49 -37.16 1.72
C GLU A 107 -1.99 -37.13 1.38
N SER A 108 -2.47 -38.09 0.59
CA SER A 108 -3.90 -38.21 0.27
C SER A 108 -4.75 -38.63 1.49
N ALA A 109 -4.18 -39.43 2.40
CA ALA A 109 -4.86 -39.84 3.63
C ALA A 109 -5.02 -38.69 4.63
N GLU A 110 -4.03 -37.80 4.74
CA GLU A 110 -4.10 -36.63 5.64
C GLU A 110 -5.12 -35.60 5.15
N VAL A 111 -5.25 -35.43 3.83
CA VAL A 111 -6.25 -34.53 3.23
C VAL A 111 -7.67 -35.08 3.41
N ASP A 112 -7.87 -36.39 3.32
CA ASP A 112 -9.17 -37.04 3.58
C ASP A 112 -9.56 -36.98 5.07
N GLU A 113 -8.59 -37.10 5.98
CA GLU A 113 -8.82 -36.96 7.44
C GLU A 113 -9.20 -35.51 7.83
N LEU A 114 -8.53 -34.51 7.25
CA LEU A 114 -8.87 -33.10 7.42
C LEU A 114 -10.27 -32.75 6.86
N ALA A 115 -10.65 -33.35 5.73
CA ALA A 115 -11.98 -33.19 5.14
C ALA A 115 -13.09 -33.79 6.02
N ARG A 116 -12.81 -34.89 6.73
CA ARG A 116 -13.75 -35.51 7.68
C ARG A 116 -13.92 -34.70 8.96
N LEU A 117 -12.87 -34.02 9.42
CA LEU A 117 -12.90 -33.15 10.61
C LEU A 117 -13.64 -31.83 10.37
N THR A 118 -13.69 -31.32 9.13
CA THR A 118 -14.35 -30.04 8.83
C THR A 118 -15.87 -30.16 8.63
N THR A 119 -16.41 -31.36 8.40
CA THR A 119 -17.85 -31.58 8.13
C THR A 119 -18.62 -32.27 9.27
N ALA A 120 -18.30 -32.01 10.54
CA ALA A 120 -19.18 -32.39 11.64
C ALA A 120 -20.32 -31.35 11.80
N PRO A 121 -21.61 -31.72 11.77
CA PRO A 121 -22.67 -30.77 12.05
C PRO A 121 -22.61 -30.33 13.51
N ALA A 122 -22.70 -29.02 13.76
CA ALA A 122 -22.88 -28.48 15.09
C ALA A 122 -24.16 -29.06 15.71
N SER A 123 -24.01 -29.98 16.67
CA SER A 123 -25.11 -30.50 17.48
C SER A 123 -25.72 -29.35 18.26
N SER A 124 -26.95 -28.99 17.93
CA SER A 124 -27.81 -28.11 18.72
C SER A 124 -28.06 -28.71 20.10
N GLY A 125 -27.86 -27.91 21.15
CA GLY A 125 -28.33 -28.13 22.51
C GLY A 125 -28.79 -26.80 23.09
#